data_AF-A0A0M9EVK9-F1
#
_entry.id   AF-A0A0M9EVK9-F1
#
_cell.length_a   1.000
_cell.length_b   1.000
_cell.length_c   1.000
_cell.angle_alpha   90.00
_cell.angle_beta   90.00
_cell.angle_gamma   90.00
#
_symmetry.space_group_name_H-M   'P 1'
#
loop_
_entity.id
_entity.type
_entity.pdbx_description
1 polymer ?
#
loop_
_entity_poly.entity_id
_entity_poly.type
_entity_poly.pdbx_seq_one_letter_code
_entity_poly.pdbx_strand_id
1 'polypeptide(L)'
;MQHIVPTVTNAVNPFQSYMSPVSLERPLRFWKVSAQRAVWRDLADRPLLRTYDRNSGSQPDKSGDMYARAPNMPLSTSQAQRSTLQTQIRNYEWKATPYISFASSPEALENFANFRRTRPYRGNQTIVVIDPVVRLEAHRPVINYGDEIRYYNIKVPYNLSQEELDSHYICLWKVKADEVVGHWSWDELSSNPNWCEDVILPALRSFREGGRQYQAEEEVYNLSSALSALGLNEHSTKSSSGHGNSDEEVPKRLDERDIIGDGIRANL
;
A
#
# COMPACT_ATOMS: atom_id res chain seq x y z
N MET A 1 84.05 -3.25 -10.10
CA MET A 1 82.78 -4.00 -10.26
C MET A 1 82.27 -4.27 -8.85
N GLN A 2 81.09 -3.77 -8.48
CA GLN A 2 79.83 -4.55 -8.42
C GLN A 2 79.99 -5.83 -7.57
N HIS A 3 79.20 -6.07 -6.53
CA HIS A 3 77.77 -5.78 -6.40
C HIS A 3 77.37 -4.82 -5.26
N ILE A 4 76.19 -4.20 -5.43
CA ILE A 4 75.44 -3.50 -4.38
C ILE A 4 74.32 -4.43 -3.94
N VAL A 5 74.09 -4.56 -2.62
CA VAL A 5 72.91 -5.21 -2.05
C VAL A 5 72.10 -4.15 -1.30
N PRO A 6 70.96 -3.68 -1.82
CA PRO A 6 70.07 -2.78 -1.09
C PRO A 6 69.15 -3.60 -0.18
N THR A 7 69.31 -3.44 1.14
CA THR A 7 68.34 -3.94 2.12
C THR A 7 67.00 -3.23 1.90
N VAL A 8 65.97 -3.95 1.47
CA VAL A 8 64.61 -3.39 1.33
C VAL A 8 63.98 -3.29 2.73
N THR A 9 64.16 -2.14 3.36
CA THR A 9 63.35 -1.75 4.52
C THR A 9 61.92 -1.48 4.07
N ASN A 10 61.00 -2.38 4.40
CA ASN A 10 59.57 -2.19 4.19
C ASN A 10 59.06 -1.03 5.06
N ALA A 11 59.11 0.19 4.52
CA ALA A 11 58.49 1.37 5.10
C ALA A 11 56.96 1.25 4.98
N VAL A 12 56.35 0.53 5.93
CA VAL A 12 54.88 0.45 6.06
C VAL A 12 54.34 1.86 6.29
N ASN A 13 53.63 2.41 5.30
CA ASN A 13 53.08 3.74 5.36
C ASN A 13 51.96 3.79 6.42
N PRO A 14 52.12 4.55 7.53
CA PRO A 14 51.19 4.48 8.66
C PRO A 14 49.80 5.08 8.38
N PHE A 15 49.60 5.71 7.22
CA PHE A 15 48.32 6.34 6.84
C PHE A 15 47.30 5.39 6.19
N GLN A 16 47.55 4.08 6.10
CA GLN A 16 46.54 3.09 5.70
C GLN A 16 45.83 2.45 6.90
N SER A 17 45.16 3.27 7.72
CA SER A 17 44.15 2.81 8.68
C SER A 17 42.85 3.61 8.55
N TYR A 18 41.72 2.98 8.87
CA TYR A 18 40.39 3.58 8.92
C TYR A 18 39.82 4.19 7.62
N MET A 19 39.95 3.44 6.52
CA MET A 19 38.86 3.36 5.53
C MET A 19 38.16 2.01 5.67
N SER A 20 37.32 1.88 6.72
CA SER A 20 36.15 1.01 6.64
C SER A 20 35.39 1.36 5.35
N PRO A 21 34.78 0.41 4.64
CA PRO A 21 33.95 0.75 3.49
C PRO A 21 32.85 1.69 3.98
N VAL A 22 32.93 2.97 3.59
CA VAL A 22 31.86 3.93 3.81
C VAL A 22 30.65 3.34 3.12
N SER A 23 29.69 2.85 3.90
CA SER A 23 28.40 2.42 3.40
C SER A 23 27.68 3.67 2.93
N LEU A 24 28.00 4.15 1.72
CA LEU A 24 27.32 5.27 1.10
C LEU A 24 25.83 5.03 1.24
N GLU A 25 25.16 5.87 2.01
CA GLU A 25 23.71 5.80 2.11
C GLU A 25 23.17 6.00 0.71
N ARG A 26 22.44 5.00 0.22
CA ARG A 26 21.81 5.04 -1.10
C ARG A 26 20.99 6.34 -1.18
N PRO A 27 21.06 7.12 -2.27
CA PRO A 27 20.30 8.36 -2.39
C PRO A 27 18.82 8.18 -2.02
N LEU A 28 18.21 9.22 -1.44
CA LEU A 28 16.80 9.20 -1.07
C LEU A 28 15.93 8.91 -2.31
N ARG A 29 15.17 7.82 -2.31
CA ARG A 29 14.15 7.57 -3.32
C ARG A 29 12.95 8.49 -3.09
N PHE A 30 12.81 9.49 -3.96
CA PHE A 30 11.58 10.24 -4.13
C PHE A 30 10.64 9.45 -5.05
N TRP A 31 9.54 8.93 -4.52
CA TRP A 31 8.50 8.21 -5.27
C TRP A 31 7.62 9.12 -6.13
N LYS A 32 8.25 9.98 -6.95
CA LYS A 32 7.60 10.94 -7.86
C LYS A 32 6.79 10.21 -8.93
N VAL A 33 5.71 10.85 -9.41
CA VAL A 33 4.84 10.35 -10.49
C VAL A 33 5.62 9.90 -11.73
N SER A 34 6.72 10.58 -12.09
CA SER A 34 7.58 10.18 -13.22
C SER A 34 8.29 8.83 -13.04
N ALA A 35 8.55 8.39 -11.81
CA ALA A 35 9.08 7.06 -11.50
C ALA A 35 7.98 5.98 -11.47
N GLN A 36 6.72 6.37 -11.25
CA GLN A 36 5.59 5.45 -11.12
C GLN A 36 5.16 4.79 -12.44
N ARG A 37 5.66 5.25 -13.60
CA ARG A 37 5.29 4.71 -14.93
C ARG A 37 5.55 3.20 -15.07
N ALA A 38 6.53 2.65 -14.36
CA ALA A 38 6.78 1.20 -14.36
C ALA A 38 5.71 0.46 -13.54
N VAL A 39 5.45 0.91 -12.31
CA VAL A 39 4.42 0.38 -11.41
C VAL A 39 3.03 0.46 -12.04
N TRP A 40 2.71 1.57 -12.69
CA TRP A 40 1.44 1.73 -13.43
C TRP A 40 1.26 0.66 -14.51
N ARG A 41 2.32 0.29 -15.23
CA ARG A 41 2.23 -0.73 -16.28
C ARG A 41 2.05 -2.15 -15.70
N ASP A 42 2.75 -2.48 -14.61
CA ASP A 42 2.57 -3.78 -13.95
C ASP A 42 1.17 -3.91 -13.33
N LEU A 43 0.63 -2.81 -12.81
CA LEU A 43 -0.64 -2.78 -12.08
C LEU A 43 -1.85 -2.29 -12.90
N ALA A 44 -1.68 -2.05 -14.21
CA ALA A 44 -2.73 -1.48 -15.06
C ALA A 44 -4.04 -2.29 -14.99
N ASP A 45 -3.94 -3.61 -15.08
CA ASP A 45 -5.08 -4.54 -15.07
C ASP A 45 -5.07 -5.48 -13.85
N ARG A 46 -4.31 -5.12 -12.79
CA ARG A 46 -4.19 -5.92 -11.57
C ARG A 46 -4.72 -5.18 -10.34
N PRO A 47 -5.53 -5.85 -9.49
CA PRO A 47 -5.85 -5.34 -8.17
C PRO A 47 -4.62 -5.35 -7.25
N LEU A 48 -4.69 -4.59 -6.16
CA LEU A 48 -3.88 -4.84 -4.96
C LEU A 48 -4.77 -5.45 -3.87
N LEU A 49 -4.31 -6.57 -3.32
CA LEU A 49 -5.06 -7.46 -2.46
C LEU A 49 -4.47 -7.45 -1.04
N ARG A 50 -5.29 -7.40 0.00
CA ARG A 50 -4.83 -7.43 1.40
C ARG A 50 -5.74 -8.26 2.30
N THR A 51 -5.13 -9.08 3.16
CA THR A 51 -5.87 -9.89 4.14
C THR A 51 -5.87 -9.20 5.50
N TYR A 52 -7.05 -8.99 6.08
CA TYR A 52 -7.16 -8.50 7.45
C TYR A 52 -8.13 -9.33 8.29
N ASP A 53 -7.99 -9.17 9.60
CA ASP A 53 -8.73 -9.83 10.67
C ASP A 53 -8.62 -8.93 11.91
N ARG A 54 -9.29 -9.27 13.01
CA ARG A 54 -9.29 -8.46 14.25
C ARG A 54 -7.89 -8.20 14.83
N ASN A 55 -6.90 -9.05 14.52
CA ASN A 55 -5.51 -8.96 14.95
C ASN A 55 -4.59 -8.31 13.89
N SER A 56 -5.16 -7.56 12.94
CA SER A 56 -4.43 -6.90 11.87
C SER A 56 -4.23 -5.41 12.12
N GLY A 57 -3.05 -4.91 11.75
CA GLY A 57 -2.83 -3.49 11.58
C GLY A 57 -3.53 -2.96 10.32
N SER A 58 -3.83 -1.66 10.30
CA SER A 58 -4.34 -0.97 9.12
C SER A 58 -5.62 -1.62 8.55
N GLN A 59 -6.64 -1.75 9.40
CA GLN A 59 -8.00 -2.14 9.00
C GLN A 59 -8.75 -0.89 8.49
N PRO A 60 -9.83 -1.03 7.70
CA PRO A 60 -10.71 0.09 7.37
C PRO A 60 -11.38 0.68 8.62
N ASP A 61 -11.53 2.00 8.67
CA ASP A 61 -12.30 2.69 9.71
C ASP A 61 -13.78 2.88 9.33
N LYS A 62 -14.54 3.64 10.13
CA LYS A 62 -15.98 3.90 9.88
C LYS A 62 -16.28 4.65 8.57
N SER A 63 -15.28 5.26 7.93
CA SER A 63 -15.40 5.93 6.63
C SER A 63 -14.91 5.06 5.46
N GLY A 64 -14.44 3.83 5.73
CA GLY A 64 -13.77 2.97 4.74
C GLY A 64 -12.29 3.31 4.50
N ASP A 65 -11.80 4.40 5.09
CA ASP A 65 -10.40 4.81 5.00
C ASP A 65 -9.50 3.86 5.83
N MET A 66 -8.39 3.40 5.25
CA MET A 66 -7.41 2.55 5.93
C MET A 66 -6.15 3.34 6.24
N TYR A 67 -5.74 3.40 7.51
CA TYR A 67 -4.54 4.14 7.94
C TYR A 67 -3.38 3.22 8.25
N ALA A 68 -2.16 3.61 7.87
CA ALA A 68 -0.94 2.97 8.33
C ALA A 68 -0.79 3.13 9.86
N ARG A 69 -0.11 2.20 10.52
CA ARG A 69 0.03 2.22 12.00
C ARG A 69 0.86 3.40 12.54
N ALA A 70 1.63 4.06 11.69
CA ALA A 70 2.25 5.35 11.98
C ALA A 70 2.01 6.32 10.81
N PRO A 71 0.81 6.88 10.65
CA PRO A 71 0.39 7.59 9.43
C PRO A 71 1.10 8.95 9.28
N ASN A 72 1.62 9.50 10.37
CA ASN A 72 2.33 10.78 10.40
C ASN A 72 3.87 10.63 10.44
N MET A 73 4.40 9.41 10.24
CA MET A 73 5.85 9.18 10.34
C MET A 73 6.59 9.75 9.10
N PRO A 74 7.58 10.65 9.29
CA PRO A 74 8.29 11.27 8.17
C PRO A 74 9.29 10.31 7.53
N LEU A 75 9.40 10.39 6.20
CA LEU A 75 10.28 9.58 5.35
C LEU A 75 11.28 10.46 4.56
N SER A 76 11.74 11.54 5.20
CA SER A 76 12.54 12.62 4.60
C SER A 76 14.03 12.32 4.45
N THR A 77 14.52 11.17 4.94
CA THR A 77 15.93 10.74 4.79
C THR A 77 16.02 9.30 4.30
N SER A 78 17.12 8.97 3.61
CA SER A 78 17.43 7.61 3.16
C SER A 78 17.45 6.63 4.33
N GLN A 79 18.10 7.01 5.43
CA GLN A 79 18.12 6.26 6.68
C GLN A 79 16.71 6.01 7.25
N ALA A 80 15.80 6.98 7.20
CA ALA A 80 14.42 6.83 7.67
C ALA A 80 13.63 5.86 6.78
N GLN A 81 13.73 5.96 5.44
CA GLN A 81 13.14 4.97 4.54
C GLN A 81 13.72 3.58 4.80
N ARG A 82 15.05 3.40 4.74
CA ARG A 82 15.72 2.11 4.93
C ARG A 82 15.35 1.44 6.25
N SER A 83 15.37 2.18 7.36
CA SER A 83 15.08 1.62 8.69
C SER A 83 13.61 1.25 8.88
N THR A 84 12.68 2.07 8.40
CA THR A 84 11.24 1.77 8.48
C THR A 84 10.83 0.64 7.54
N LEU A 85 11.40 0.56 6.34
CA LEU A 85 11.26 -0.58 5.43
C LEU A 85 11.81 -1.87 6.08
N GLN A 86 12.97 -1.81 6.74
CA GLN A 86 13.55 -2.95 7.47
C GLN A 86 12.69 -3.39 8.66
N THR A 87 12.03 -2.47 9.37
CA THR A 87 11.01 -2.84 10.39
C THR A 87 9.76 -3.44 9.74
N GLN A 88 9.30 -2.96 8.59
CA GLN A 88 8.08 -3.46 7.93
C GLN A 88 8.17 -4.95 7.56
N ILE A 89 9.33 -5.41 7.07
CA ILE A 89 9.54 -6.83 6.74
C ILE A 89 9.62 -7.70 7.99
N ARG A 90 10.18 -7.16 9.09
CA ARG A 90 10.27 -7.82 10.40
C ARG A 90 8.95 -7.73 11.17
N ASN A 91 7.89 -8.29 10.59
CA ASN A 91 6.54 -8.21 11.13
C ASN A 91 6.38 -8.79 12.56
N TYR A 92 7.33 -9.60 13.05
CA TYR A 92 7.38 -10.07 14.44
C TYR A 92 7.75 -8.96 15.45
N GLU A 93 8.44 -7.89 15.05
CA GLU A 93 8.81 -6.79 15.94
C GLU A 93 7.61 -5.93 16.35
N TRP A 94 6.47 -6.06 15.64
CA TRP A 94 5.20 -5.33 15.78
C TRP A 94 5.30 -3.79 15.89
N LYS A 95 6.48 -3.20 15.76
CA LYS A 95 6.71 -1.74 15.75
C LYS A 95 5.94 -1.07 14.60
N ALA A 96 5.37 0.10 14.89
CA ALA A 96 4.53 0.85 13.97
C ALA A 96 5.32 1.45 12.78
N THR A 97 4.66 1.54 11.63
CA THR A 97 5.26 1.89 10.32
C THR A 97 4.28 2.72 9.47
N PRO A 98 4.78 3.56 8.54
CA PRO A 98 3.95 4.37 7.63
C PRO A 98 3.44 3.58 6.41
N TYR A 99 3.40 2.25 6.48
CA TYR A 99 3.14 1.37 5.35
C TYR A 99 1.91 0.48 5.57
N ILE A 100 1.11 0.32 4.52
CA ILE A 100 0.06 -0.69 4.41
C ILE A 100 0.50 -1.67 3.30
N SER A 101 0.61 -2.95 3.62
CA SER A 101 1.03 -3.99 2.68
C SER A 101 -0.13 -4.56 1.88
N PHE A 102 0.12 -4.85 0.61
CA PHE A 102 -0.76 -5.58 -0.31
C PHE A 102 0.07 -6.57 -1.15
N ALA A 103 -0.57 -7.59 -1.70
CA ALA A 103 -0.04 -8.45 -2.75
C ALA A 103 -0.71 -8.14 -4.10
N SER A 104 0.03 -8.24 -5.21
CA SER A 104 -0.52 -8.28 -6.58
C SER A 104 -0.72 -9.72 -7.10
N SER A 105 -0.17 -10.72 -6.41
CA SER A 105 -0.36 -12.14 -6.72
C SER A 105 -1.53 -12.73 -5.91
N PRO A 106 -2.56 -13.30 -6.56
CA PRO A 106 -3.63 -14.03 -5.89
C PRO A 106 -3.11 -15.22 -5.09
N GLU A 107 -2.14 -15.97 -5.63
CA GLU A 107 -1.51 -17.11 -4.94
C GLU A 107 -0.78 -16.66 -3.66
N ALA A 108 -0.08 -15.52 -3.68
CA ALA A 108 0.60 -15.00 -2.50
C ALA A 108 -0.40 -14.58 -1.40
N LEU A 109 -1.54 -14.00 -1.78
CA LEU A 109 -2.63 -13.70 -0.87
C LEU A 109 -3.25 -14.99 -0.30
N GLU A 110 -3.58 -15.95 -1.16
CA GLU A 110 -4.23 -17.21 -0.79
C GLU A 110 -3.36 -18.04 0.15
N ASN A 111 -2.10 -18.29 -0.19
CA ASN A 111 -1.15 -19.01 0.67
C ASN A 111 -1.05 -18.35 2.05
N PHE A 112 -1.07 -17.03 2.11
CA PHE A 112 -0.99 -16.26 3.35
C PHE A 112 -2.31 -16.26 4.15
N ALA A 113 -3.47 -16.20 3.50
CA ALA A 113 -4.79 -16.27 4.11
C ALA A 113 -5.10 -17.70 4.62
N ASN A 114 -4.74 -18.74 3.86
CA ASN A 114 -4.77 -20.13 4.31
C ASN A 114 -3.81 -20.38 5.48
N PHE A 115 -2.59 -19.82 5.44
CA PHE A 115 -1.67 -19.85 6.58
C PHE A 115 -2.27 -19.18 7.83
N ARG A 116 -2.94 -18.02 7.69
CA ARG A 116 -3.67 -17.36 8.79
C ARG A 116 -4.87 -18.20 9.27
N ARG A 117 -5.58 -18.91 8.40
CA ARG A 117 -6.74 -19.76 8.73
C ARG A 117 -6.38 -20.89 9.72
N THR A 118 -5.12 -21.32 9.76
CA THR A 118 -4.61 -22.28 10.77
C THR A 118 -4.63 -21.76 12.22
N ARG A 119 -4.95 -20.48 12.45
CA ARG A 119 -4.83 -19.78 13.73
C ARG A 119 -6.21 -19.30 14.22
N PRO A 120 -7.02 -20.15 14.88
CA PRO A 120 -8.40 -19.82 15.24
C PRO A 120 -8.52 -18.58 16.16
N TYR A 121 -7.47 -18.24 16.91
CA TYR A 121 -7.43 -17.04 17.73
C TYR A 121 -7.48 -15.71 16.94
N ARG A 122 -7.26 -15.72 15.63
CA ARG A 122 -7.40 -14.54 14.75
C ARG A 122 -8.84 -14.28 14.31
N GLY A 123 -9.71 -15.29 14.36
CA GLY A 123 -11.08 -15.22 13.84
C GLY A 123 -11.14 -15.20 12.31
N ASN A 124 -12.33 -14.91 11.78
CA ASN A 124 -12.59 -14.82 10.33
C ASN A 124 -11.71 -13.75 9.68
N GLN A 125 -11.40 -13.97 8.40
CA GLN A 125 -10.57 -13.09 7.60
C GLN A 125 -11.37 -12.42 6.50
N THR A 126 -11.08 -11.16 6.25
CA THR A 126 -11.64 -10.38 5.15
C THR A 126 -10.52 -10.01 4.18
N ILE A 127 -10.76 -10.22 2.90
CA ILE A 127 -9.95 -9.67 1.83
C ILE A 127 -10.49 -8.29 1.49
N VAL A 128 -9.64 -7.26 1.54
CA VAL A 128 -9.91 -5.96 0.91
C VAL A 128 -9.15 -5.89 -0.40
N VAL A 129 -9.81 -5.32 -1.42
CA VAL A 129 -9.25 -5.11 -2.75
C VAL A 129 -9.26 -3.62 -3.05
N ILE A 130 -8.13 -3.11 -3.55
CA ILE A 130 -8.01 -1.73 -4.00
C ILE A 130 -7.59 -1.67 -5.46
N ASP A 131 -8.01 -0.61 -6.15
CA ASP A 131 -7.53 -0.27 -7.48
C ASP A 131 -6.27 0.61 -7.37
N PRO A 132 -5.08 0.10 -7.68
CA PRO A 132 -3.86 0.90 -7.66
C PRO A 132 -3.88 2.06 -8.69
N VAL A 133 -4.71 1.98 -9.73
CA VAL A 133 -4.79 3.05 -10.75
C VAL A 133 -5.38 4.33 -10.17
N VAL A 134 -6.53 4.26 -9.47
CA VAL A 134 -7.15 5.43 -8.81
C VAL A 134 -6.17 6.12 -7.84
N ARG A 135 -5.41 5.31 -7.09
CA ARG A 135 -4.37 5.81 -6.19
C ARG A 135 -3.27 6.60 -6.93
N LEU A 136 -2.79 6.05 -8.05
CA LEU A 136 -1.72 6.64 -8.85
C LEU A 136 -2.21 7.87 -9.65
N GLU A 137 -3.45 7.86 -10.14
CA GLU A 137 -4.14 9.01 -10.76
C GLU A 137 -4.20 10.18 -9.79
N ALA A 138 -4.63 9.94 -8.55
CA ALA A 138 -4.61 10.92 -7.46
C ALA A 138 -3.19 11.24 -6.91
N HIS A 139 -2.14 10.87 -7.65
CA HIS A 139 -0.72 11.13 -7.38
C HIS A 139 -0.20 10.55 -6.05
N ARG A 140 -0.93 9.60 -5.44
CA ARG A 140 -0.51 8.90 -4.22
C ARG A 140 0.39 7.71 -4.62
N PRO A 141 1.58 7.54 -4.04
CA PRO A 141 2.48 6.49 -4.48
C PRO A 141 2.01 5.09 -4.07
N VAL A 142 2.10 4.17 -5.02
CA VAL A 142 2.28 2.72 -4.82
C VAL A 142 3.79 2.44 -4.91
N ILE A 143 4.31 1.47 -4.17
CA ILE A 143 5.75 1.16 -4.16
C ILE A 143 5.93 -0.35 -4.21
N ASN A 144 6.69 -0.85 -5.20
CA ASN A 144 7.10 -2.25 -5.25
C ASN A 144 8.12 -2.51 -4.13
N TYR A 145 7.84 -3.50 -3.27
CA TYR A 145 8.62 -3.71 -2.06
C TYR A 145 9.95 -4.41 -2.33
N GLY A 146 9.97 -5.42 -3.21
CA GLY A 146 11.19 -6.08 -3.67
C GLY A 146 12.22 -5.08 -4.22
N ASP A 147 11.77 -4.07 -4.96
CA ASP A 147 12.62 -3.01 -5.50
C ASP A 147 13.27 -2.13 -4.43
N GLU A 148 12.54 -1.76 -3.37
CA GLU A 148 13.10 -0.99 -2.26
C GLU A 148 14.04 -1.83 -1.38
N ILE A 149 13.70 -3.10 -1.16
CA ILE A 149 14.55 -4.07 -0.45
C ILE A 149 15.89 -4.26 -1.19
N ARG A 150 15.86 -4.45 -2.52
CA ARG A 150 17.05 -4.47 -3.39
C ARG A 150 17.80 -3.15 -3.37
N TYR A 151 17.10 -2.02 -3.50
CA TYR A 151 17.72 -0.71 -3.60
C TYR A 151 18.46 -0.31 -2.33
N TYR A 152 17.86 -0.52 -1.15
CA TYR A 152 18.48 -0.20 0.13
C TYR A 152 19.37 -1.33 0.69
N ASN A 153 19.53 -2.45 -0.02
CA ASN A 153 20.24 -3.64 0.44
C ASN A 153 19.82 -4.04 1.87
N ILE A 154 18.51 -4.30 2.02
CA ILE A 154 17.89 -4.68 3.29
C ILE A 154 17.91 -6.21 3.39
N LYS A 155 18.50 -6.74 4.47
CA LYS A 155 18.50 -8.19 4.70
C LYS A 155 17.10 -8.69 5.02
N VAL A 156 16.53 -9.49 4.12
CA VAL A 156 15.28 -10.22 4.32
C VAL A 156 15.45 -11.21 5.49
N PRO A 157 14.55 -11.23 6.49
CA PRO A 157 14.66 -12.08 7.69
C PRO A 157 14.04 -13.48 7.53
N TYR A 158 13.43 -13.78 6.38
CA TYR A 158 12.72 -15.02 6.09
C TYR A 158 13.17 -15.60 4.75
N ASN A 159 12.91 -16.89 4.52
CA ASN A 159 13.05 -17.51 3.21
C ASN A 159 11.82 -17.16 2.34
N LEU A 160 11.73 -15.90 1.91
CA LEU A 160 10.82 -15.49 0.84
C LEU A 160 11.50 -15.75 -0.51
N SER A 161 10.73 -16.26 -1.46
CA SER A 161 11.09 -16.28 -2.87
C SER A 161 11.22 -14.86 -3.43
N GLN A 162 11.86 -14.73 -4.59
CA GLN A 162 11.94 -13.45 -5.28
C GLN A 162 10.56 -12.99 -5.78
N GLU A 163 9.68 -13.94 -6.12
CA GLU A 163 8.30 -13.69 -6.56
C GLU A 163 7.38 -13.18 -5.44
N GLU A 164 7.49 -13.72 -4.22
CA GLU A 164 6.81 -13.18 -3.03
C GLU A 164 7.26 -11.74 -2.72
N LEU A 165 8.51 -11.39 -3.00
CA LEU A 165 9.03 -10.03 -2.79
C LEU A 165 8.61 -9.05 -3.89
N ASP A 166 8.53 -9.50 -5.14
CA ASP A 166 8.20 -8.67 -6.30
C ASP A 166 6.69 -8.48 -6.50
N SER A 167 5.87 -9.40 -5.98
CA SER A 167 4.41 -9.23 -5.89
C SER A 167 3.97 -8.48 -4.63
N HIS A 168 4.88 -8.20 -3.68
CA HIS A 168 4.58 -7.40 -2.48
C HIS A 168 4.65 -5.91 -2.81
N TYR A 169 3.53 -5.21 -2.65
CA TYR A 169 3.39 -3.77 -2.82
C TYR A 169 3.07 -3.09 -1.47
N ILE A 170 3.53 -1.85 -1.29
CA ILE A 170 3.19 -1.03 -0.11
C ILE A 170 2.60 0.32 -0.51
N CYS A 171 1.56 0.72 0.23
CA CYS A 171 0.94 2.05 0.15
C CYS A 171 1.37 2.89 1.37
N LEU A 172 1.73 4.16 1.12
CA LEU A 172 2.13 5.10 2.17
C LEU A 172 0.93 5.70 2.92
N TRP A 173 1.08 5.80 4.24
CA TRP A 173 0.29 6.56 5.24
C TRP A 173 -1.21 6.23 5.36
N LYS A 174 -1.90 6.20 4.23
CA LYS A 174 -3.35 6.04 4.09
C LYS A 174 -3.69 5.45 2.73
N VAL A 175 -4.62 4.50 2.71
CA VAL A 175 -5.41 4.11 1.54
C VAL A 175 -6.79 4.72 1.75
N LYS A 176 -7.29 5.42 0.74
CA LYS A 176 -8.60 6.06 0.77
C LYS A 176 -9.73 5.06 0.51
N ALA A 177 -10.93 5.33 1.05
CA ALA A 177 -12.15 4.63 0.66
C ALA A 177 -12.40 4.70 -0.87
N ASP A 178 -12.04 5.83 -1.52
CA ASP A 178 -12.08 6.00 -2.98
C ASP A 178 -11.12 5.09 -3.77
N GLU A 179 -10.16 4.42 -3.11
CA GLU A 179 -9.29 3.40 -3.74
C GLU A 179 -9.91 1.99 -3.64
N VAL A 180 -10.94 1.77 -2.82
CA VAL A 180 -11.39 0.42 -2.43
C VAL A 180 -12.48 -0.11 -3.37
N VAL A 181 -12.17 -1.21 -4.07
CA VAL A 181 -13.09 -1.94 -4.95
C VAL A 181 -14.13 -2.72 -4.16
N GLY A 182 -13.75 -3.25 -2.99
CA GLY A 182 -14.68 -3.98 -2.12
C GLY A 182 -14.01 -4.80 -1.02
N HIS A 183 -14.84 -5.56 -0.32
CA HIS A 183 -14.47 -6.42 0.81
C HIS A 183 -15.18 -7.78 0.69
N TRP A 184 -14.46 -8.88 0.91
CA TRP A 184 -15.00 -10.25 0.81
C TRP A 184 -14.56 -11.11 2.00
N SER A 185 -15.46 -11.95 2.52
CA SER A 185 -15.10 -13.00 3.47
C SER A 185 -14.17 -14.00 2.80
N TRP A 186 -13.00 -14.31 3.39
CA TRP A 186 -12.09 -15.30 2.81
C TRP A 186 -12.71 -16.72 2.81
N ASP A 187 -13.54 -17.03 3.81
CA ASP A 187 -14.21 -18.34 3.90
C ASP A 187 -15.29 -18.53 2.83
N GLU A 188 -15.91 -17.44 2.34
CA GLU A 188 -16.80 -17.47 1.18
C GLU A 188 -16.00 -17.45 -0.13
N LEU A 189 -15.03 -16.53 -0.25
CA LEU A 189 -14.26 -16.30 -1.47
C LEU A 189 -13.47 -17.55 -1.89
N SER A 190 -12.79 -18.20 -0.94
CA SER A 190 -12.00 -19.43 -1.20
C SER A 190 -12.84 -20.68 -1.50
N SER A 191 -14.17 -20.58 -1.55
CA SER A 191 -15.02 -21.67 -2.05
C SER A 191 -15.00 -21.80 -3.58
N ASN A 192 -14.58 -20.74 -4.29
CA ASN A 192 -14.29 -20.80 -5.72
C ASN A 192 -12.77 -20.92 -5.96
N PRO A 193 -12.26 -21.94 -6.67
CA PRO A 193 -10.82 -22.03 -7.00
C PRO A 193 -10.33 -20.91 -7.92
N ASN A 194 -11.20 -20.29 -8.73
CA ASN A 194 -10.86 -19.18 -9.64
C ASN A 194 -11.36 -17.83 -9.08
N TRP A 195 -11.37 -17.66 -7.75
CA TRP A 195 -12.00 -16.52 -7.07
C TRP A 195 -11.50 -15.15 -7.55
N CYS A 196 -10.24 -15.04 -7.97
CA CYS A 196 -9.69 -13.81 -8.52
C CYS A 196 -10.34 -13.48 -9.87
N GLU A 197 -10.37 -14.44 -10.78
CA GLU A 197 -10.83 -14.31 -12.16
C GLU A 197 -12.35 -14.17 -12.27
N ASP A 198 -13.09 -14.88 -11.42
CA ASP A 198 -14.56 -14.96 -11.43
C ASP A 198 -15.26 -13.93 -10.53
N VAL A 199 -14.57 -13.37 -9.52
CA VAL A 199 -15.19 -12.43 -8.55
C VAL A 199 -14.46 -11.10 -8.50
N ILE A 200 -13.13 -11.11 -8.33
CA ILE A 200 -12.36 -9.88 -8.06
C ILE A 200 -12.08 -9.07 -9.33
N LEU A 201 -11.64 -9.70 -10.43
CA LEU A 201 -11.41 -9.00 -11.70
C LEU A 201 -12.70 -8.45 -12.33
N PRO A 202 -13.88 -9.12 -12.25
CA PRO A 202 -15.16 -8.53 -12.60
C PRO A 202 -15.50 -7.31 -11.73
N ALA A 203 -15.36 -7.41 -10.40
CA ALA A 203 -15.62 -6.28 -9.50
C ALA A 203 -14.71 -5.07 -9.81
N LEU A 204 -13.43 -5.29 -10.08
CA LEU A 204 -12.47 -4.26 -10.50
C LEU A 204 -12.90 -3.57 -11.81
N ARG A 205 -13.41 -4.33 -12.80
CA ARG A 205 -13.94 -3.75 -14.04
C ARG A 205 -15.18 -2.91 -13.80
N SER A 206 -16.17 -3.43 -13.08
CA SER A 206 -17.40 -2.70 -12.77
C SER A 206 -17.15 -1.43 -11.93
N PHE A 207 -16.19 -1.48 -10.99
CA PHE A 207 -15.74 -0.32 -10.22
C PHE A 207 -15.15 0.78 -11.12
N ARG A 208 -14.26 0.42 -12.04
CA ARG A 208 -13.68 1.34 -13.04
C ARG A 208 -14.72 1.88 -14.04
N GLU A 209 -15.75 1.10 -14.36
CA GLU A 209 -16.85 1.52 -15.23
C GLU A 209 -17.76 2.54 -14.53
N GLY A 210 -18.16 2.28 -13.29
CA GLY A 210 -18.92 3.23 -12.47
C GLY A 210 -18.15 4.52 -12.19
N GLY A 211 -16.85 4.44 -11.89
CA GLY A 211 -15.99 5.62 -11.70
C GLY A 211 -15.97 6.55 -12.92
N ARG A 212 -15.90 5.99 -14.14
CA ARG A 212 -15.99 6.77 -15.39
C ARG A 212 -17.37 7.38 -15.62
N GLN A 213 -18.45 6.71 -15.20
CA GLN A 213 -19.81 7.26 -15.29
C GLN A 213 -19.98 8.46 -14.36
N TYR A 214 -19.59 8.33 -13.08
CA TYR A 214 -19.64 9.44 -12.12
C TYR A 214 -18.79 10.64 -12.55
N GLN A 215 -17.57 10.42 -13.08
CA GLN A 215 -16.75 11.52 -13.61
C GLN A 215 -17.41 12.24 -14.79
N ALA A 216 -18.03 11.51 -15.73
CA ALA A 216 -18.73 12.13 -16.86
C ALA A 216 -19.97 12.92 -16.41
N GLU A 217 -20.72 12.43 -15.42
CA GLU A 217 -21.85 13.14 -14.82
C GLU A 217 -21.40 14.40 -14.06
N GLU A 218 -20.29 14.32 -13.30
CA GLU A 218 -19.72 15.46 -12.60
C GLU A 218 -19.17 16.53 -13.56
N GLU A 219 -18.49 16.12 -14.64
CA GLU A 219 -18.05 17.04 -15.70
C GLU A 219 -19.23 17.75 -16.37
N VAL A 220 -20.30 17.03 -16.71
CA VAL A 220 -21.53 17.62 -17.27
C VAL A 220 -22.20 18.58 -16.29
N TYR A 221 -22.26 18.23 -15.00
CA TYR A 221 -22.80 19.11 -13.96
C TYR A 221 -21.94 20.38 -13.75
N ASN A 222 -20.62 20.23 -13.70
CA ASN A 222 -19.67 21.33 -13.56
C ASN A 222 -19.68 22.26 -14.79
N LEU A 223 -19.76 21.70 -16.01
CA LEU A 223 -19.92 22.48 -17.24
C LEU A 223 -21.28 23.21 -17.29
N SER A 224 -22.38 22.55 -16.90
CA SER A 224 -23.70 23.19 -16.82
C SER A 224 -23.72 24.32 -15.78
N SER A 225 -23.06 24.13 -14.64
CA SER A 225 -22.88 25.15 -13.61
C SER A 225 -22.04 26.33 -14.11
N ALA A 226 -20.95 26.07 -14.84
CA ALA A 226 -20.12 27.10 -15.45
C ALA A 226 -20.85 27.88 -16.56
N LEU A 227 -21.60 27.20 -17.43
CA LEU A 227 -22.44 27.84 -18.45
C LEU A 227 -23.56 28.70 -17.83
N SER A 228 -24.13 28.26 -16.71
CA SER A 228 -25.10 29.04 -15.93
C SER A 228 -24.44 30.29 -15.32
N ALA A 229 -23.24 30.16 -14.76
CA ALA A 229 -22.47 31.30 -14.22
C ALA A 229 -21.99 32.29 -15.29
N LEU A 230 -21.80 31.82 -16.54
CA LEU A 230 -21.50 32.64 -17.71
C LEU A 230 -22.76 33.24 -18.39
N GLY A 231 -23.96 32.95 -17.89
CA GLY A 231 -25.23 33.44 -18.45
C GLY A 231 -25.62 32.82 -19.80
N LEU A 232 -25.03 31.67 -20.17
CA LEU A 232 -25.25 31.02 -21.47
C LEU A 232 -26.42 30.03 -21.50
N ASN A 233 -27.02 29.72 -20.34
CA ASN A 233 -28.24 28.91 -20.23
C ASN A 233 -29.49 29.80 -20.30
N GLU A 234 -29.85 30.28 -21.50
CA GLU A 234 -31.14 30.94 -21.74
C GLU A 234 -32.27 29.94 -22.03
N HIS A 235 -33.43 30.17 -21.40
CA HIS A 235 -34.67 29.38 -21.45
C HIS A 235 -34.62 27.99 -20.77
N SER A 236 -35.65 27.53 -20.05
CA SER A 236 -36.96 28.12 -19.76
C SER A 236 -37.41 27.83 -18.33
N THR A 237 -37.89 28.84 -17.61
CA THR A 237 -38.31 28.72 -16.21
C THR A 237 -39.76 28.25 -16.08
N LYS A 238 -39.98 27.15 -15.35
CA LYS A 238 -41.24 26.89 -14.63
C LYS A 238 -40.94 26.41 -13.22
N SER A 239 -41.45 27.16 -12.24
CA SER A 239 -41.29 26.89 -10.81
C SER A 239 -42.45 26.07 -10.27
N SER A 240 -42.18 25.20 -9.29
CA SER A 240 -43.16 24.66 -8.33
C SER A 240 -42.43 24.26 -7.04
N SER A 241 -43.15 24.20 -5.91
CA SER A 241 -42.57 24.24 -4.55
C SER A 241 -43.09 23.13 -3.61
N GLY A 242 -42.28 22.80 -2.58
CA GLY A 242 -42.60 21.87 -1.48
C GLY A 242 -41.34 21.14 -0.99
N HIS A 243 -40.64 21.47 0.12
CA HIS A 243 -41.00 21.77 1.53
C HIS A 243 -41.12 20.49 2.40
N GLY A 244 -40.15 20.29 3.32
CA GLY A 244 -40.17 19.18 4.31
C GLY A 244 -38.82 18.88 4.99
N ASN A 245 -38.75 19.09 6.31
CA ASN A 245 -37.74 18.56 7.26
C ASN A 245 -38.17 17.15 7.74
N SER A 246 -37.40 16.27 8.41
CA SER A 246 -35.98 16.18 8.83
C SER A 246 -35.61 14.65 8.92
N ASP A 247 -34.82 14.00 9.79
CA ASP A 247 -34.08 14.31 11.04
C ASP A 247 -32.99 13.24 11.36
N GLU A 248 -32.30 13.31 12.50
CA GLU A 248 -31.24 12.37 12.94
C GLU A 248 -31.73 11.01 13.50
N GLU A 249 -30.89 9.95 13.45
CA GLU A 249 -30.60 9.14 14.65
C GLU A 249 -29.22 8.45 14.63
N VAL A 250 -28.65 8.17 15.82
CA VAL A 250 -27.28 7.66 16.03
C VAL A 250 -27.22 6.55 17.09
N PRO A 251 -26.69 5.35 16.76
CA PRO A 251 -26.24 4.38 17.77
C PRO A 251 -24.78 4.57 18.23
N LYS A 252 -24.50 4.20 19.49
CA LYS A 252 -23.27 4.53 20.23
C LYS A 252 -22.15 3.47 20.13
N ARG A 253 -20.96 3.82 20.66
CA ARG A 253 -19.82 2.91 20.87
C ARG A 253 -19.98 2.08 22.16
N LEU A 254 -19.48 0.84 22.12
CA LEU A 254 -18.81 0.08 23.20
C LEU A 254 -17.92 -0.96 22.48
N ASP A 255 -16.79 -1.46 22.96
CA ASP A 255 -15.89 -1.00 24.04
C ASP A 255 -14.46 -1.50 23.74
N GLU A 256 -13.45 -0.84 24.30
CA GLU A 256 -12.04 -1.22 24.16
C GLU A 256 -11.68 -2.39 25.09
N ARG A 257 -10.90 -3.38 24.60
CA ARG A 257 -10.13 -4.29 25.46
C ARG A 257 -8.84 -4.75 24.76
N ASP A 258 -7.71 -4.44 25.37
CA ASP A 258 -6.38 -4.93 24.96
C ASP A 258 -6.23 -6.44 25.13
N ILE A 259 -5.53 -7.08 24.19
CA ILE A 259 -4.77 -8.32 24.44
C ILE A 259 -3.39 -8.19 23.76
N ILE A 260 -2.34 -8.44 24.54
CA ILE A 260 -0.92 -8.37 24.15
C ILE A 260 -0.42 -9.76 23.69
N GLY A 261 0.46 -9.79 22.69
CA GLY A 261 1.25 -10.98 22.28
C GLY A 261 0.45 -11.99 21.44
N ASP A 262 0.95 -12.52 20.31
CA ASP A 262 2.34 -12.82 19.99
C ASP A 262 2.65 -12.74 18.48
N GLY A 263 3.93 -12.74 18.14
CA GLY A 263 4.41 -12.49 16.77
C GLY A 263 4.25 -13.65 15.77
N ILE A 264 4.15 -13.27 14.48
CA ILE A 264 4.54 -13.98 13.23
C ILE A 264 3.46 -13.76 12.15
N ARG A 265 3.85 -13.14 11.02
CA ARG A 265 3.11 -13.01 9.74
C ARG A 265 1.70 -12.39 9.88
N ALA A 266 1.64 -11.05 9.77
CA ALA A 266 0.40 -10.25 9.72
C ALA A 266 0.51 -8.98 8.82
N ASN A 267 1.51 -8.93 7.92
CA ASN A 267 1.83 -7.78 7.05
C ASN A 267 1.76 -8.14 5.53
N LEU A 268 0.85 -9.03 5.17
CA LEU A 268 0.06 -8.99 3.92
C LEU A 268 -1.42 -8.89 4.34
#